data_AF-A0A1F4BH68-F1
#
_entry.id   AF-A0A1F4BH68-F1
#
_cell.length_a   1.000
_cell.length_b   1.000
_cell.length_c   1.000
_cell.angle_alpha   90.00
_cell.angle_beta   90.00
_cell.angle_gamma   90.00
#
_symmetry.space_group_name_H-M   'P 1'
#
loop_
_entity.id
_entity.type
_entity.pdbx_description
1 polymer ?
#
loop_
_entity_poly.entity_id
_entity_poly.type
_entity_poly.pdbx_seq_one_letter_code
_entity_poly.pdbx_strand_id
1 'polypeptide(L)'
;MSDDGTWLNAGTGRALNDATFGSTMHKAGRPLSVRANAVNAAAAPAITVNYSGTPNATLTACAGAACTATFGTLTLSTAFSAGQLVSDIANYDNVGAFQLQLIDSSFASVDASDTAADCTAAGRHICSAVVVVGRFVPDHFAVSYNTPEFGTVCSSGGFTYVGQPFTYVTAPVITAQAQNAANGVTTLYTGSWWRITSGSLTGKAYSAASGTLDVSGISGADPVINDAGTGSGSLTFGSGTGLLFTRTSPITPFNAEISLAINVIDADGVAFAGNPAAFGAATAGNGVAFSSGKAMRFGRLRLQNAFGPLGNDLPVTLLAEHWNGTAFSTNTLDSCLSLAAGNFALSGYVGGISAANMKPGAPAAGNVSVGGAFANGVGTLRLTRPSPAAATPGGVVVCADLDGGTPTDATCAATTPANLPWLKGNWGNATTYSDDPKSRATFGLFGAQPRQFIYLREYY
;
A
#
# COMPACT_ATOMS: atom_id res chain seq x y z
N MET A 1 21.08 2.48 42.26
CA MET A 1 21.30 2.78 40.84
C MET A 1 20.70 1.65 40.00
N SER A 2 20.25 1.99 38.80
CA SER A 2 19.76 1.07 37.78
C SER A 2 20.53 1.35 36.51
N ASP A 3 21.15 0.33 35.93
CA ASP A 3 22.12 0.47 34.87
C ASP A 3 22.04 -0.70 33.89
N ASP A 4 22.63 -0.53 32.71
CA ASP A 4 22.91 -1.62 31.79
C ASP A 4 24.29 -1.51 31.16
N GLY A 5 24.75 -2.60 30.53
CA GLY A 5 25.94 -2.58 29.67
C GLY A 5 25.56 -2.10 28.27
N THR A 6 24.46 -2.62 27.76
CA THR A 6 23.81 -2.21 26.52
C THR A 6 22.29 -2.38 26.69
N TRP A 7 21.51 -1.90 25.72
CA TRP A 7 20.05 -2.05 25.74
C TRP A 7 19.55 -3.50 25.70
N LEU A 8 20.45 -4.49 25.61
CA LEU A 8 20.18 -5.93 25.59
C LEU A 8 20.70 -6.67 26.82
N ASN A 9 21.69 -6.11 27.54
CA ASN A 9 22.47 -6.84 28.54
C ASN A 9 22.69 -6.01 29.79
N ALA A 10 22.65 -6.67 30.95
CA ALA A 10 23.03 -6.09 32.23
C ALA A 10 24.48 -5.59 32.21
N GLY A 11 24.77 -4.67 33.12
CA GLY A 11 26.08 -4.03 33.29
C GLY A 11 25.93 -2.66 33.93
N THR A 12 27.06 -2.02 34.22
CA THR A 12 27.09 -0.68 34.85
C THR A 12 27.63 0.39 33.91
N GLY A 13 27.51 0.18 32.60
CA GLY A 13 28.10 1.03 31.57
C GLY A 13 27.26 2.26 31.25
N ARG A 14 25.95 2.18 31.44
CA ARG A 14 24.99 3.25 31.16
C ARG A 14 23.92 3.32 32.25
N ALA A 15 23.69 4.50 32.79
CA ALA A 15 22.60 4.71 33.73
C ALA A 15 21.24 4.64 33.01
N LEU A 16 20.30 3.85 33.55
CA LEU A 16 18.94 3.73 33.06
C LEU A 16 18.02 4.66 33.84
N ASN A 17 18.07 5.94 33.53
CA ASN A 17 17.31 7.00 34.20
C ASN A 17 16.62 7.99 33.25
N ASP A 18 16.35 7.57 32.00
CA ASP A 18 15.69 8.44 31.02
C ASP A 18 14.17 8.45 31.23
N ALA A 19 13.63 9.63 31.54
CA ALA A 19 12.20 9.90 31.66
C ALA A 19 11.60 10.56 30.41
N THR A 20 12.38 10.70 29.34
CA THR A 20 12.00 11.34 28.09
C THR A 20 12.24 10.41 26.89
N PHE A 21 11.77 10.80 25.70
CA PHE A 21 12.07 10.06 24.46
C PHE A 21 13.50 10.37 23.98
N GLY A 22 14.49 10.03 24.80
CA GLY A 22 15.92 10.19 24.53
C GLY A 22 16.59 8.91 24.04
N SER A 23 17.93 8.93 24.01
CA SER A 23 18.76 7.90 23.38
C SER A 23 19.12 6.71 24.27
N THR A 24 19.01 6.86 25.59
CA THR A 24 19.30 5.75 26.52
C THR A 24 18.04 4.96 26.78
N MET A 25 18.01 3.77 26.21
CA MET A 25 16.87 2.87 26.24
C MET A 25 17.32 1.44 26.51
N HIS A 26 16.40 0.64 27.05
CA HIS A 26 16.58 -0.77 27.37
C HIS A 26 15.39 -1.59 26.86
N LYS A 27 15.63 -2.76 26.28
CA LYS A 27 14.55 -3.59 25.74
C LYS A 27 13.80 -4.32 26.84
N ALA A 28 12.47 -4.29 26.77
CA ALA A 28 11.60 -4.94 27.74
C ALA A 28 11.89 -6.44 27.83
N GLY A 29 11.92 -6.97 29.05
CA GLY A 29 12.22 -8.37 29.37
C GLY A 29 13.70 -8.75 29.29
N ARG A 30 14.60 -7.84 28.88
CA ARG A 30 16.05 -8.08 28.92
C ARG A 30 16.61 -7.88 30.34
N PRO A 31 17.72 -8.55 30.68
CA PRO A 31 18.35 -8.41 31.98
C PRO A 31 19.01 -7.03 32.14
N LEU A 32 18.83 -6.42 33.30
CA LEU A 32 19.44 -5.15 33.71
C LEU A 32 20.10 -5.26 35.09
N SER A 33 20.98 -4.31 35.39
CA SER A 33 21.69 -4.23 36.66
C SER A 33 20.97 -3.32 37.65
N VAL A 34 20.71 -3.83 38.85
CA VAL A 34 20.27 -3.02 40.00
C VAL A 34 21.31 -3.14 41.10
N ARG A 35 21.67 -1.99 41.70
CA ARG A 35 22.57 -1.91 42.86
C ARG A 35 21.99 -1.00 43.93
N ALA A 36 22.07 -1.41 45.18
CA ALA A 36 21.77 -0.56 46.33
C ALA A 36 22.69 -0.90 47.51
N ASN A 37 23.04 0.10 48.31
CA ASN A 37 23.82 -0.08 49.54
C ASN A 37 22.97 0.39 50.72
N ALA A 38 22.86 -0.44 51.75
CA ALA A 38 22.36 -0.04 53.05
C ALA A 38 23.46 0.72 53.78
N VAL A 39 23.17 1.95 54.17
CA VAL A 39 24.14 2.87 54.80
C VAL A 39 23.68 3.24 56.19
N ASN A 40 24.61 3.53 57.09
CA ASN A 40 24.34 4.10 58.40
C ASN A 40 24.77 5.58 58.46
N ALA A 41 24.56 6.20 59.62
CA ALA A 41 24.84 7.62 59.84
C ALA A 41 26.34 7.97 60.01
N ALA A 42 27.26 6.99 59.94
CA ALA A 42 28.70 7.30 59.93
C ALA A 42 29.12 7.94 58.58
N ALA A 43 30.24 8.67 58.55
CA ALA A 43 30.72 9.43 57.38
C ALA A 43 30.86 8.58 56.07
N ALA A 44 30.89 9.27 54.92
CA ALA A 44 30.17 8.85 53.70
C ALA A 44 30.88 7.90 52.68
N PRO A 45 30.17 6.87 52.15
CA PRO A 45 29.11 6.09 52.79
C PRO A 45 29.69 4.86 53.51
N ALA A 46 29.46 4.77 54.82
CA ALA A 46 29.70 3.56 55.59
C ALA A 46 28.57 2.54 55.34
N ILE A 47 28.88 1.47 54.60
CA ILE A 47 27.96 0.36 54.36
C ILE A 47 27.68 -0.36 55.68
N THR A 48 26.42 -0.57 55.99
CA THR A 48 25.98 -1.37 57.13
C THR A 48 26.11 -2.84 56.80
N VAL A 49 27.31 -3.40 56.95
CA VAL A 49 27.64 -4.78 56.53
C VAL A 49 26.78 -5.86 57.18
N ASN A 50 26.15 -5.58 58.32
CA ASN A 50 25.27 -6.54 58.99
C ASN A 50 23.82 -6.49 58.48
N TYR A 51 23.49 -5.58 57.57
CA TYR A 51 22.15 -5.52 56.99
C TYR A 51 21.96 -6.62 55.94
N SER A 52 20.96 -7.48 56.16
CA SER A 52 20.58 -8.59 55.30
C SER A 52 19.07 -8.62 55.01
N GLY A 53 18.44 -7.44 54.98
CA GLY A 53 17.00 -7.31 54.76
C GLY A 53 16.56 -7.61 53.33
N THR A 54 15.25 -7.75 53.15
CA THR A 54 14.59 -7.96 51.84
C THR A 54 13.53 -6.87 51.63
N PRO A 55 13.93 -5.61 51.38
CA PRO A 55 12.98 -4.53 51.15
C PRO A 55 12.07 -4.81 49.96
N ASN A 56 10.86 -4.27 49.99
CA ASN A 56 9.97 -4.31 48.83
C ASN A 56 10.39 -3.28 47.79
N ALA A 57 10.37 -3.67 46.51
CA ALA A 57 10.52 -2.77 45.38
C ALA A 57 9.17 -2.12 45.04
N THR A 58 9.05 -0.82 45.29
CA THR A 58 7.83 -0.03 45.05
C THR A 58 8.01 0.81 43.79
N LEU A 59 7.08 0.67 42.84
CA LEU A 59 7.03 1.47 41.62
C LEU A 59 6.00 2.59 41.75
N THR A 60 6.39 3.81 41.39
CA THR A 60 5.51 4.98 41.32
C THR A 60 5.69 5.74 40.01
N ALA A 61 4.73 6.58 39.65
CA ALA A 61 4.80 7.34 38.41
C ALA A 61 5.93 8.38 38.52
N CYS A 62 6.78 8.46 37.49
CA CYS A 62 7.74 9.55 37.37
C CYS A 62 7.14 10.76 36.63
N ALA A 63 7.87 11.87 36.58
CA ALA A 63 7.55 13.01 35.74
C ALA A 63 8.42 13.00 34.49
N GLY A 64 7.80 13.09 33.31
CA GLY A 64 8.49 13.07 32.02
C GLY A 64 7.62 12.47 30.92
N ALA A 65 7.97 12.75 29.66
CA ALA A 65 7.17 12.33 28.50
C ALA A 65 7.13 10.80 28.32
N ALA A 66 8.12 10.07 28.84
CA ALA A 66 8.18 8.61 28.80
C ALA A 66 7.65 7.95 30.08
N CYS A 67 7.26 8.72 31.09
CA CYS A 67 6.74 8.15 32.33
C CYS A 67 5.34 7.56 32.13
N THR A 68 5.09 6.36 32.65
CA THR A 68 3.79 5.70 32.58
C THR A 68 3.05 5.81 33.91
N ALA A 69 1.73 5.96 33.86
CA ALA A 69 0.88 5.99 35.06
C ALA A 69 0.51 4.58 35.55
N THR A 70 0.64 3.59 34.69
CA THR A 70 0.51 2.15 34.97
C THR A 70 1.84 1.46 34.70
N PHE A 71 2.06 0.31 35.32
CA PHE A 71 3.33 -0.41 35.25
C PHE A 71 3.12 -1.84 34.79
N GLY A 72 4.13 -2.36 34.11
CA GLY A 72 4.36 -3.79 33.98
C GLY A 72 4.96 -4.39 35.25
N THR A 73 5.50 -5.59 35.11
CA THR A 73 6.14 -6.34 36.18
C THR A 73 7.64 -6.07 36.20
N LEU A 74 8.14 -5.49 37.29
CA LEU A 74 9.58 -5.49 37.60
C LEU A 74 9.90 -6.79 38.36
N THR A 75 10.65 -7.68 37.73
CA THR A 75 11.23 -8.84 38.42
C THR A 75 12.57 -8.42 39.02
N LEU A 76 12.63 -8.26 40.33
CA LEU A 76 13.85 -7.91 41.07
C LEU A 76 13.89 -8.66 42.39
N SER A 77 14.88 -9.52 42.58
CA SER A 77 15.22 -9.99 43.93
C SER A 77 15.88 -8.85 44.70
N THR A 78 15.36 -8.57 45.90
CA THR A 78 15.82 -7.46 46.74
C THR A 78 16.56 -7.94 47.99
N ALA A 79 17.07 -9.17 48.01
CA ALA A 79 17.83 -9.68 49.14
C ALA A 79 19.19 -8.98 49.26
N PHE A 80 19.42 -8.31 50.39
CA PHE A 80 20.71 -7.71 50.70
C PHE A 80 21.65 -8.75 51.32
N SER A 81 22.92 -8.68 50.97
CA SER A 81 24.01 -9.42 51.59
C SER A 81 25.15 -8.47 51.89
N ALA A 82 25.72 -8.55 53.09
CA ALA A 82 26.76 -7.63 53.55
C ALA A 82 26.39 -6.14 53.40
N GLY A 83 25.11 -5.78 53.58
CA GLY A 83 24.61 -4.43 53.36
C GLY A 83 24.51 -4.00 51.89
N GLN A 84 24.62 -4.92 50.93
CA GLN A 84 24.58 -4.62 49.50
C GLN A 84 23.54 -5.47 48.77
N LEU A 85 22.84 -4.84 47.83
CA LEU A 85 22.04 -5.48 46.80
C LEU A 85 22.80 -5.41 45.48
N VAL A 86 23.03 -6.57 44.88
CA VAL A 86 23.68 -6.72 43.57
C VAL A 86 22.85 -7.68 42.73
N SER A 87 22.20 -7.17 41.69
CA SER A 87 21.42 -7.99 40.75
C SER A 87 21.76 -7.63 39.31
N ASP A 88 22.08 -8.63 38.49
CA ASP A 88 22.32 -8.51 37.04
C ASP A 88 21.29 -9.29 36.21
N ILE A 89 20.21 -9.70 36.86
CA ILE A 89 19.14 -10.51 36.26
C ILE A 89 17.77 -9.87 36.42
N ALA A 90 17.71 -8.64 36.95
CA ALA A 90 16.47 -7.91 37.05
C ALA A 90 15.91 -7.65 35.65
N ASN A 91 14.60 -7.59 35.48
CA ASN A 91 13.99 -7.24 34.20
C ASN A 91 12.63 -6.59 34.40
N TYR A 92 12.21 -5.79 33.42
CA TYR A 92 10.89 -5.16 33.39
C TYR A 92 10.19 -5.55 32.09
N ASP A 93 8.97 -6.07 32.18
CA ASP A 93 8.29 -6.78 31.08
C ASP A 93 7.57 -5.88 30.06
N ASN A 94 7.51 -4.57 30.28
CA ASN A 94 6.71 -3.63 29.48
C ASN A 94 7.53 -2.39 29.05
N VAL A 95 6.90 -1.50 28.28
CA VAL A 95 7.49 -0.18 28.00
C VAL A 95 7.22 0.79 29.13
N GLY A 96 8.00 1.86 29.21
CA GLY A 96 7.79 2.90 30.21
C GLY A 96 9.07 3.41 30.87
N ALA A 97 8.89 4.45 31.66
CA ALA A 97 9.79 4.84 32.73
C ALA A 97 8.97 5.01 34.02
N PHE A 98 9.59 4.76 35.17
CA PHE A 98 8.94 4.85 36.48
C PHE A 98 9.94 5.27 37.56
N GLN A 99 9.43 5.64 38.73
CA GLN A 99 10.22 5.79 39.95
C GLN A 99 10.28 4.46 40.69
N LEU A 100 11.46 4.12 41.21
CA LEU A 100 11.71 2.94 42.03
C LEU A 100 12.20 3.37 43.41
N GLN A 101 11.60 2.81 44.46
CA GLN A 101 12.06 2.92 45.83
C GLN A 101 12.08 1.54 46.51
N LEU A 102 13.16 1.24 47.22
CA LEU A 102 13.23 0.07 48.09
C LEU A 102 12.75 0.47 49.49
N ILE A 103 11.79 -0.26 50.05
CA ILE A 103 11.20 0.02 51.37
C ILE A 103 11.27 -1.25 52.22
N ASP A 104 12.06 -1.22 53.29
CA ASP A 104 12.04 -2.24 54.33
C ASP A 104 11.14 -1.79 55.48
N SER A 105 9.94 -2.34 55.54
CA SER A 105 8.97 -2.07 56.61
C SER A 105 9.12 -3.00 57.82
N SER A 106 9.99 -4.01 57.71
CA SER A 106 10.16 -5.07 58.70
C SER A 106 11.36 -4.85 59.62
N PHE A 107 12.39 -4.14 59.15
CA PHE A 107 13.64 -3.95 59.90
C PHE A 107 13.42 -3.39 61.31
N ALA A 108 12.58 -2.36 61.44
CA ALA A 108 12.20 -1.74 62.72
C ALA A 108 10.74 -2.02 63.06
N SER A 109 10.27 -3.27 62.86
CA SER A 109 8.89 -3.64 63.21
C SER A 109 8.60 -3.60 64.70
N VAL A 110 9.65 -3.62 65.55
CA VAL A 110 9.52 -3.53 67.01
C VAL A 110 8.97 -2.17 67.46
N ASP A 111 9.19 -1.13 66.66
CA ASP A 111 8.75 0.26 66.94
C ASP A 111 7.37 0.57 66.33
N ALA A 112 6.61 -0.45 65.92
CA ALA A 112 5.32 -0.26 65.25
C ALA A 112 4.23 0.37 66.13
N SER A 113 4.41 0.38 67.46
CA SER A 113 3.43 0.93 68.41
C SER A 113 3.50 2.44 68.60
N ASP A 114 4.65 3.06 68.35
CA ASP A 114 4.91 4.47 68.67
C ASP A 114 5.55 5.26 67.53
N THR A 115 6.03 4.57 66.49
CA THR A 115 6.72 5.20 65.36
C THR A 115 5.92 5.05 64.06
N ALA A 116 5.77 6.16 63.34
CA ALA A 116 4.99 6.19 62.11
C ALA A 116 5.56 5.24 61.04
N ALA A 117 4.67 4.51 60.35
CA ALA A 117 5.01 3.56 59.29
C ALA A 117 5.24 4.27 57.95
N ASP A 118 6.24 5.15 57.90
CA ASP A 118 6.59 5.94 56.72
C ASP A 118 8.12 6.05 56.51
N CYS A 119 8.50 6.67 55.39
CA CYS A 119 9.89 6.90 54.99
C CYS A 119 10.46 8.26 55.46
N THR A 120 9.83 8.91 56.45
CA THR A 120 10.35 10.18 56.98
C THR A 120 11.56 9.94 57.88
N ALA A 121 12.29 10.99 58.23
CA ALA A 121 13.44 10.88 59.13
C ALA A 121 13.08 10.37 60.54
N ALA A 122 11.81 10.49 60.94
CA ALA A 122 11.28 9.98 62.20
C ALA A 122 10.41 8.71 62.00
N GLY A 123 10.30 8.22 60.76
CA GLY A 123 9.55 7.03 60.42
C GLY A 123 10.36 5.77 60.65
N ARG A 124 9.68 4.64 60.85
CA ARG A 124 10.32 3.34 61.11
C ARG A 124 10.68 2.55 59.85
N HIS A 125 10.28 2.99 58.65
CA HIS A 125 10.68 2.28 57.42
C HIS A 125 12.10 2.68 57.02
N ILE A 126 12.93 1.69 56.66
CA ILE A 126 14.20 1.99 56.00
C ILE A 126 13.93 2.09 54.51
N CYS A 127 14.13 3.29 53.95
CA CYS A 127 13.82 3.56 52.56
C CYS A 127 15.07 4.00 51.79
N SER A 128 15.21 3.51 50.56
CA SER A 128 16.19 4.05 49.63
C SER A 128 15.78 5.45 49.16
N ALA A 129 16.72 6.17 48.55
CA ALA A 129 16.37 7.27 47.66
C ALA A 129 15.45 6.77 46.54
N VAL A 130 14.56 7.64 46.08
CA VAL A 130 13.72 7.40 44.90
C VAL A 130 14.57 7.66 43.66
N VAL A 131 14.61 6.71 42.73
CA VAL A 131 15.34 6.84 41.46
C VAL A 131 14.40 6.65 40.29
N VAL A 132 14.63 7.37 39.20
CA VAL A 132 13.96 7.08 37.93
C VAL A 132 14.64 5.90 37.26
N VAL A 133 13.85 4.96 36.76
CA VAL A 133 14.27 3.78 36.02
C VAL A 133 13.60 3.79 34.65
N GLY A 134 14.40 3.76 33.59
CA GLY A 134 13.92 3.82 32.21
C GLY A 134 14.97 4.36 31.24
N ARG A 135 14.69 4.44 29.94
CA ARG A 135 13.40 4.17 29.30
C ARG A 135 13.32 2.76 28.72
N PHE A 136 12.27 2.00 29.03
CA PHE A 136 12.06 0.66 28.45
C PHE A 136 11.27 0.74 27.14
N VAL A 137 11.77 0.09 26.09
CA VAL A 137 11.14 -0.03 24.75
C VAL A 137 10.79 -1.50 24.46
N PRO A 138 9.95 -1.83 23.47
CA PRO A 138 9.72 -3.23 23.14
C PRO A 138 11.01 -3.91 22.69
N ASP A 139 11.10 -5.23 22.83
CA ASP A 139 12.28 -5.98 22.38
C ASP A 139 12.27 -6.13 20.85
N HIS A 140 11.12 -6.48 20.29
CA HIS A 140 10.90 -6.68 18.86
C HIS A 140 9.40 -6.54 18.51
N PHE A 141 9.11 -6.52 17.21
CA PHE A 141 7.74 -6.68 16.70
C PHE A 141 7.52 -8.12 16.23
N ALA A 142 6.40 -8.72 16.60
CA ALA A 142 5.81 -9.85 15.89
C ALA A 142 4.84 -9.31 14.83
N VAL A 143 4.90 -9.87 13.62
CA VAL A 143 4.11 -9.40 12.48
C VAL A 143 3.21 -10.51 11.94
N SER A 144 1.96 -10.17 11.65
CA SER A 144 1.02 -11.02 10.91
C SER A 144 0.44 -10.30 9.69
N TYR A 145 -0.09 -11.07 8.75
CA TYR A 145 -0.49 -10.61 7.42
C TYR A 145 -1.94 -11.01 7.13
N ASN A 146 -2.66 -10.17 6.39
CA ASN A 146 -3.85 -10.62 5.66
C ASN A 146 -3.45 -11.24 4.29
N THR A 147 -4.46 -11.65 3.52
CA THR A 147 -4.29 -12.11 2.13
C THR A 147 -4.78 -11.03 1.17
N PRO A 148 -3.90 -10.17 0.63
CA PRO A 148 -4.30 -9.13 -0.31
C PRO A 148 -4.65 -9.69 -1.69
N GLU A 149 -5.41 -8.90 -2.44
CA GLU A 149 -5.83 -9.24 -3.79
C GLU A 149 -5.98 -7.97 -4.63
N PHE A 150 -5.40 -7.99 -5.84
CA PHE A 150 -5.63 -6.98 -6.87
C PHE A 150 -6.90 -7.26 -7.66
N GLY A 151 -7.55 -6.21 -8.17
CA GLY A 151 -8.68 -6.33 -9.08
C GLY A 151 -8.23 -6.61 -10.51
N THR A 152 -8.70 -7.71 -11.09
CA THR A 152 -8.63 -7.91 -12.54
C THR A 152 -9.62 -6.97 -13.23
N VAL A 153 -9.17 -6.14 -14.17
CA VAL A 153 -10.03 -5.10 -14.74
C VAL A 153 -11.07 -5.69 -15.69
N CYS A 154 -10.68 -6.63 -16.56
CA CYS A 154 -11.65 -7.45 -17.29
C CYS A 154 -11.80 -8.81 -16.62
N SER A 155 -12.67 -8.89 -15.61
CA SER A 155 -12.87 -10.09 -14.79
C SER A 155 -13.40 -11.29 -15.58
N SER A 156 -14.34 -11.08 -16.52
CA SER A 156 -14.90 -12.16 -17.35
C SER A 156 -13.86 -12.81 -18.28
N GLY A 157 -12.84 -12.05 -18.68
CA GLY A 157 -11.72 -12.52 -19.51
C GLY A 157 -10.45 -12.88 -18.72
N GLY A 158 -10.42 -12.60 -17.42
CA GLY A 158 -9.28 -12.85 -16.54
C GLY A 158 -8.01 -12.08 -16.90
N PHE A 159 -8.14 -10.86 -17.46
CA PHE A 159 -6.99 -10.06 -17.86
C PHE A 159 -7.15 -8.55 -17.59
N THR A 160 -6.03 -7.85 -17.62
CA THR A 160 -5.94 -6.39 -17.62
C THR A 160 -5.03 -5.95 -18.77
N TYR A 161 -5.33 -4.81 -19.41
CA TYR A 161 -4.44 -4.30 -20.47
C TYR A 161 -3.19 -3.64 -19.88
N VAL A 162 -2.04 -3.80 -20.55
CA VAL A 162 -0.81 -3.07 -20.20
C VAL A 162 -1.04 -1.58 -20.42
N GLY A 163 -0.77 -0.77 -19.39
CA GLY A 163 -1.09 0.66 -19.32
C GLY A 163 -2.43 0.96 -18.65
N GLN A 164 -3.26 -0.05 -18.34
CA GLN A 164 -4.52 0.13 -17.63
C GLN A 164 -4.28 0.07 -16.11
N PRO A 165 -4.68 1.10 -15.34
CA PRO A 165 -4.60 1.06 -13.89
C PRO A 165 -5.48 -0.04 -13.29
N PHE A 166 -4.95 -0.71 -12.26
CA PHE A 166 -5.68 -1.64 -11.40
C PHE A 166 -5.42 -1.32 -9.92
N THR A 167 -6.37 -1.68 -9.06
CA THR A 167 -6.36 -1.35 -7.63
C THR A 167 -6.48 -2.60 -6.77
N TYR A 168 -6.40 -2.45 -5.45
CA TYR A 168 -6.73 -3.54 -4.53
C TYR A 168 -8.23 -3.78 -4.46
N VAL A 169 -8.64 -5.05 -4.53
CA VAL A 169 -9.96 -5.50 -4.04
C VAL A 169 -9.87 -5.73 -2.54
N THR A 170 -8.79 -6.37 -2.10
CA THR A 170 -8.43 -6.51 -0.68
C THR A 170 -7.07 -5.86 -0.48
N ALA A 171 -7.05 -4.73 0.24
CA ALA A 171 -5.83 -4.00 0.56
C ALA A 171 -4.88 -4.83 1.43
N PRO A 172 -3.56 -4.78 1.22
CA PRO A 172 -2.59 -5.40 2.12
C PRO A 172 -2.63 -4.73 3.49
N VAL A 173 -2.59 -5.55 4.55
CA VAL A 173 -2.56 -5.11 5.95
C VAL A 173 -1.53 -5.93 6.70
N ILE A 174 -0.55 -5.24 7.28
CA ILE A 174 0.42 -5.80 8.21
C ILE A 174 -0.04 -5.43 9.62
N THR A 175 -0.24 -6.41 10.49
CA THR A 175 -0.46 -6.16 11.92
C THR A 175 0.85 -6.35 12.66
N ALA A 176 1.29 -5.32 13.39
CA ALA A 176 2.49 -5.34 14.20
C ALA A 176 2.12 -5.35 15.68
N GLN A 177 2.64 -6.33 16.42
CA GLN A 177 2.50 -6.47 17.86
C GLN A 177 3.86 -6.29 18.54
N ALA A 178 3.95 -5.32 19.44
CA ALA A 178 5.13 -5.05 20.26
C ALA A 178 5.28 -6.11 21.35
N GLN A 179 6.44 -6.76 21.42
CA GLN A 179 6.71 -7.84 22.35
C GLN A 179 7.99 -7.60 23.15
N ASN A 180 8.02 -8.11 24.38
CA ASN A 180 9.21 -8.19 25.21
C ASN A 180 10.08 -9.41 24.83
N ALA A 181 11.23 -9.56 25.47
CA ALA A 181 12.18 -10.64 25.16
C ALA A 181 11.62 -12.07 25.37
N ALA A 182 10.53 -12.22 26.13
CA ALA A 182 9.83 -13.49 26.36
C ALA A 182 8.60 -13.68 25.45
N ASN A 183 8.45 -12.85 24.42
CA ASN A 183 7.31 -12.81 23.49
C ASN A 183 5.97 -12.41 24.16
N GLY A 184 6.01 -11.85 25.37
CA GLY A 184 4.84 -11.24 26.01
C GLY A 184 4.55 -9.86 25.41
N VAL A 185 3.28 -9.51 25.25
CA VAL A 185 2.89 -8.22 24.66
C VAL A 185 3.24 -7.07 25.62
N THR A 186 3.94 -6.05 25.10
CA THR A 186 4.17 -4.80 25.85
C THR A 186 2.93 -3.92 25.78
N THR A 187 1.95 -4.18 26.64
CA THR A 187 0.61 -3.57 26.58
C THR A 187 0.59 -2.05 26.74
N LEU A 188 1.64 -1.43 27.29
CA LEU A 188 1.74 0.02 27.45
C LEU A 188 2.25 0.73 26.18
N TYR A 189 2.62 -0.03 25.14
CA TYR A 189 3.09 0.52 23.86
C TYR A 189 1.89 1.01 23.03
N THR A 190 1.46 2.25 23.29
CA THR A 190 0.34 2.93 22.62
C THR A 190 0.40 4.45 22.85
N GLY A 191 -0.35 5.24 22.10
CA GLY A 191 -0.41 6.69 22.23
C GLY A 191 0.95 7.32 21.92
N SER A 192 1.49 8.12 22.84
CA SER A 192 2.84 8.68 22.71
C SER A 192 3.95 7.62 22.65
N TRP A 193 3.67 6.42 23.17
CA TRP A 193 4.59 5.28 23.09
C TRP A 193 4.51 4.52 21.77
N TRP A 194 3.47 4.72 20.96
CA TRP A 194 3.44 4.16 19.62
C TRP A 194 4.43 4.92 18.73
N ARG A 195 5.57 4.30 18.44
CA ARG A 195 6.73 4.94 17.79
C ARG A 195 6.91 4.50 16.33
N ILE A 196 6.03 3.66 15.79
CA ILE A 196 6.02 3.39 14.35
C ILE A 196 5.45 4.62 13.64
N THR A 197 6.27 5.26 12.82
CA THR A 197 5.96 6.48 12.08
C THR A 197 6.24 6.29 10.59
N SER A 198 5.71 7.16 9.74
CA SER A 198 6.02 7.10 8.30
C SER A 198 7.51 7.21 8.00
N GLY A 199 8.27 7.94 8.83
CA GLY A 199 9.72 8.08 8.68
C GLY A 199 10.54 6.90 9.23
N SER A 200 9.98 6.09 10.12
CA SER A 200 10.67 4.90 10.66
C SER A 200 10.49 3.67 9.76
N LEU A 201 9.40 3.60 9.00
CA LEU A 201 9.20 2.57 7.99
C LEU A 201 10.14 2.81 6.79
N THR A 202 10.94 1.82 6.43
CA THR A 202 11.95 1.94 5.38
C THR A 202 11.85 0.81 4.36
N GLY A 203 12.55 0.94 3.23
CA GLY A 203 12.68 -0.15 2.27
C GLY A 203 11.37 -0.58 1.59
N LYS A 204 10.35 0.28 1.59
CA LYS A 204 9.09 -0.01 0.91
C LYS A 204 9.34 -0.14 -0.60
N ALA A 205 8.99 -1.29 -1.17
CA ALA A 205 9.16 -1.55 -2.59
C ALA A 205 8.06 -2.44 -3.14
N TYR A 206 7.61 -2.12 -4.35
CA TYR A 206 6.91 -3.07 -5.21
C TYR A 206 7.89 -3.66 -6.22
N SER A 207 7.71 -4.93 -6.57
CA SER A 207 8.50 -5.60 -7.61
C SER A 207 7.60 -6.48 -8.46
N ALA A 208 7.97 -6.69 -9.71
CA ALA A 208 7.23 -7.55 -10.63
C ALA A 208 8.20 -8.49 -11.37
N ALA A 209 7.79 -9.74 -11.59
CA ALA A 209 8.62 -10.71 -12.30
C ALA A 209 8.79 -10.39 -13.80
N SER A 210 7.87 -9.61 -14.36
CA SER A 210 7.81 -9.28 -15.78
C SER A 210 7.10 -7.95 -15.98
N GLY A 211 7.51 -7.23 -17.02
CA GLY A 211 7.04 -5.86 -17.27
C GLY A 211 7.64 -4.85 -16.29
N THR A 212 7.44 -3.57 -16.58
CA THR A 212 7.81 -2.47 -15.68
C THR A 212 6.56 -2.04 -14.93
N LEU A 213 6.55 -2.19 -13.61
CA LEU A 213 5.43 -1.76 -12.78
C LEU A 213 5.60 -0.27 -12.41
N ASP A 214 4.58 0.51 -12.69
CA ASP A 214 4.45 1.90 -12.29
C ASP A 214 3.57 1.99 -11.04
N VAL A 215 4.14 2.59 -9.99
CA VAL A 215 3.51 2.78 -8.68
C VAL A 215 3.26 4.25 -8.35
N SER A 216 3.42 5.15 -9.33
CA SER A 216 3.22 6.59 -9.16
C SER A 216 1.79 6.98 -8.79
N GLY A 217 0.82 6.11 -9.08
CA GLY A 217 -0.57 6.28 -8.65
C GLY A 217 -0.79 6.09 -7.15
N ILE A 218 0.17 5.49 -6.42
CA ILE A 218 0.14 5.42 -4.96
C ILE A 218 0.52 6.80 -4.41
N SER A 219 -0.47 7.51 -3.90
CA SER A 219 -0.32 8.86 -3.35
C SER A 219 -0.71 8.92 -1.88
N GLY A 220 -0.24 9.95 -1.18
CA GLY A 220 -0.52 10.16 0.25
C GLY A 220 0.39 9.36 1.18
N ALA A 221 0.04 9.34 2.47
CA ALA A 221 0.74 8.55 3.48
C ALA A 221 0.41 7.07 3.29
N ASP A 222 1.37 6.31 2.75
CA ASP A 222 1.21 4.89 2.48
C ASP A 222 2.43 4.08 2.99
N PRO A 223 2.25 3.13 3.91
CA PRO A 223 0.96 2.69 4.48
C PRO A 223 0.35 3.70 5.46
N VAL A 224 -0.97 3.62 5.63
CA VAL A 224 -1.68 4.28 6.74
C VAL A 224 -1.37 3.51 8.02
N ILE A 225 -0.85 4.23 9.01
CA ILE A 225 -0.46 3.68 10.32
C ILE A 225 -1.63 3.89 11.29
N ASN A 226 -2.05 2.82 11.95
CA ASN A 226 -3.06 2.87 13.01
C ASN A 226 -2.51 2.20 14.28
N ASP A 227 -2.46 2.96 15.37
CA ASP A 227 -2.28 2.41 16.70
C ASP A 227 -3.63 1.85 17.19
N ALA A 228 -3.70 0.54 17.39
CA ALA A 228 -4.92 -0.13 17.85
C ALA A 228 -4.96 -0.25 19.39
N GLY A 229 -3.93 0.24 20.09
CA GLY A 229 -3.79 0.13 21.52
C GLY A 229 -3.20 -1.20 21.98
N THR A 230 -2.87 -1.26 23.27
CA THR A 230 -2.42 -2.48 23.96
C THR A 230 -1.21 -3.18 23.33
N GLY A 231 -0.26 -2.42 22.76
CA GLY A 231 0.92 -2.98 22.12
C GLY A 231 0.67 -3.54 20.71
N SER A 232 -0.42 -3.15 20.05
CA SER A 232 -0.74 -3.60 18.69
C SER A 232 -1.15 -2.44 17.79
N GLY A 233 -0.86 -2.56 16.50
CA GLY A 233 -1.32 -1.64 15.48
C GLY A 233 -1.20 -2.22 14.07
N SER A 234 -1.62 -1.47 13.07
CA SER A 234 -1.66 -1.93 11.68
C SER A 234 -1.06 -0.94 10.69
N LEU A 235 -0.52 -1.49 9.61
CA LEU A 235 -0.06 -0.77 8.42
C LEU A 235 -0.95 -1.20 7.26
N THR A 236 -1.83 -0.30 6.81
CA THR A 236 -2.77 -0.57 5.72
C THR A 236 -2.31 0.11 4.44
N PHE A 237 -2.14 -0.66 3.36
CA PHE A 237 -1.63 -0.15 2.10
C PHE A 237 -2.77 0.24 1.15
N GLY A 238 -2.66 1.42 0.55
CA GLY A 238 -3.56 1.92 -0.48
C GLY A 238 -2.97 1.74 -1.89
N SER A 239 -3.85 1.75 -2.89
CA SER A 239 -3.46 1.81 -4.29
C SER A 239 -3.56 3.21 -4.91
N GLY A 240 -4.08 4.21 -4.18
CA GLY A 240 -4.35 5.54 -4.70
C GLY A 240 -5.19 5.50 -5.99
N THR A 241 -4.67 6.09 -7.08
CA THR A 241 -5.32 6.04 -8.41
C THR A 241 -5.08 4.73 -9.17
N GLY A 242 -4.27 3.81 -8.62
CA GLY A 242 -3.99 2.49 -9.16
C GLY A 242 -2.50 2.29 -9.50
N LEU A 243 -2.14 1.02 -9.64
CA LEU A 243 -0.86 0.59 -10.20
C LEU A 243 -1.09 0.22 -11.67
N LEU A 244 -0.07 0.34 -12.50
CA LEU A 244 -0.15 -0.10 -13.90
C LEU A 244 1.17 -0.68 -14.38
N PHE A 245 1.14 -1.52 -15.39
CA PHE A 245 2.36 -1.86 -16.13
C PHE A 245 2.62 -0.80 -17.20
N THR A 246 3.81 -0.22 -17.22
CA THR A 246 4.21 0.82 -18.18
C THR A 246 4.05 0.31 -19.60
N ARG A 247 3.44 1.14 -20.45
CA ARG A 247 3.13 0.82 -21.83
C ARG A 247 4.09 1.53 -22.78
N THR A 248 5.00 0.79 -23.41
CA THR A 248 5.99 1.34 -24.35
C THR A 248 5.93 0.65 -25.72
N SER A 249 6.24 -0.65 -25.76
CA SER A 249 6.22 -1.49 -26.95
C SER A 249 5.38 -2.75 -26.74
N PRO A 250 4.93 -3.42 -27.82
CA PRO A 250 4.21 -4.68 -27.70
C PRO A 250 5.03 -5.71 -26.94
N ILE A 251 4.39 -6.34 -25.95
CA ILE A 251 4.95 -7.40 -25.14
C ILE A 251 4.01 -8.60 -25.20
N THR A 252 4.57 -9.80 -25.28
CA THR A 252 3.78 -11.05 -25.18
C THR A 252 3.00 -11.06 -23.87
N PRO A 253 1.80 -11.65 -23.84
CA PRO A 253 1.04 -11.75 -22.60
C PRO A 253 1.87 -12.39 -21.48
N PHE A 254 1.78 -11.83 -20.27
CA PHE A 254 2.50 -12.30 -19.09
C PHE A 254 1.60 -12.25 -17.86
N ASN A 255 1.95 -12.97 -16.80
CA ASN A 255 1.25 -12.90 -15.54
C ASN A 255 1.84 -11.81 -14.64
N ALA A 256 0.97 -11.00 -14.03
CA ALA A 256 1.35 -9.99 -13.05
C ALA A 256 1.75 -10.63 -11.71
N GLU A 257 2.97 -11.13 -11.64
CA GLU A 257 3.57 -11.65 -10.40
C GLU A 257 4.19 -10.49 -9.63
N ILE A 258 3.37 -9.81 -8.83
CA ILE A 258 3.75 -8.60 -8.07
C ILE A 258 4.00 -8.95 -6.60
N SER A 259 5.05 -8.38 -6.01
CA SER A 259 5.28 -8.39 -4.57
C SER A 259 5.30 -6.98 -3.99
N LEU A 260 4.94 -6.87 -2.71
CA LEU A 260 5.08 -5.67 -1.89
C LEU A 260 5.91 -6.03 -0.65
N ALA A 261 6.97 -5.26 -0.37
CA ALA A 261 7.81 -5.45 0.81
C ALA A 261 8.04 -4.12 1.54
N ILE A 262 8.21 -4.15 2.86
CA ILE A 262 8.58 -3.00 3.71
C ILE A 262 9.31 -3.47 4.97
N ASN A 263 10.20 -2.65 5.52
CA ASN A 263 10.74 -2.87 6.85
C ASN A 263 9.82 -2.26 7.91
N VAL A 264 9.35 -3.08 8.85
CA VAL A 264 8.59 -2.66 10.03
C VAL A 264 9.58 -2.34 11.15
N ILE A 265 9.78 -1.03 11.37
CA ILE A 265 10.72 -0.48 12.36
C ILE A 265 10.07 0.75 13.00
N ASP A 266 10.27 0.95 14.30
CA ASP A 266 9.84 2.15 15.01
C ASP A 266 10.95 3.24 15.09
N ALA A 267 10.60 4.42 15.59
CA ALA A 267 11.53 5.54 15.73
C ALA A 267 12.61 5.33 16.82
N ASP A 268 12.49 4.29 17.64
CA ASP A 268 13.49 3.88 18.63
C ASP A 268 14.41 2.76 18.10
N GLY A 269 14.21 2.31 16.85
CA GLY A 269 15.01 1.27 16.20
C GLY A 269 14.59 -0.16 16.55
N VAL A 270 13.45 -0.35 17.22
CA VAL A 270 12.85 -1.66 17.44
C VAL A 270 12.27 -2.14 16.11
N ALA A 271 12.55 -3.40 15.74
CA ALA A 271 12.24 -3.92 14.42
C ALA A 271 11.57 -5.29 14.48
N PHE A 272 10.83 -5.62 13.42
CA PHE A 272 10.48 -7.00 13.10
C PHE A 272 11.73 -7.75 12.63
N ALA A 273 12.07 -8.86 13.30
CA ALA A 273 13.27 -9.64 12.99
C ALA A 273 13.23 -10.27 11.58
N GLY A 274 12.03 -10.54 11.04
CA GLY A 274 11.85 -11.08 9.70
C GLY A 274 11.78 -10.01 8.60
N ASN A 275 12.24 -8.79 8.86
CA ASN A 275 12.25 -7.74 7.85
C ASN A 275 13.06 -8.15 6.60
N PRO A 276 12.60 -7.79 5.40
CA PRO A 276 11.37 -7.04 5.14
C PRO A 276 10.11 -7.90 5.31
N ALA A 277 9.08 -7.33 5.90
CA ALA A 277 7.73 -7.88 5.87
C ALA A 277 7.17 -7.78 4.44
N ALA A 278 6.58 -8.86 3.90
CA ALA A 278 6.25 -8.93 2.48
C ALA A 278 4.95 -9.68 2.16
N PHE A 279 4.31 -9.26 1.07
CA PHE A 279 3.19 -9.93 0.41
C PHE A 279 3.63 -10.41 -0.98
N GLY A 280 3.41 -11.70 -1.24
CA GLY A 280 3.80 -12.35 -2.49
C GLY A 280 5.31 -12.32 -2.77
N ALA A 281 5.70 -12.86 -3.91
CA ALA A 281 7.05 -12.78 -4.46
C ALA A 281 6.97 -12.50 -5.96
N ALA A 282 7.89 -11.67 -6.47
CA ALA A 282 8.02 -11.38 -7.89
C ALA A 282 8.63 -12.57 -8.67
N THR A 283 7.99 -13.73 -8.57
CA THR A 283 8.35 -15.00 -9.21
C THR A 283 7.08 -15.73 -9.65
N ALA A 284 7.21 -16.59 -10.67
CA ALA A 284 6.08 -17.29 -11.26
C ALA A 284 5.24 -18.06 -10.22
N GLY A 285 3.94 -17.76 -10.16
CA GLY A 285 2.97 -18.41 -9.28
C GLY A 285 2.93 -17.90 -7.85
N ASN A 286 3.82 -16.98 -7.46
CA ASN A 286 3.97 -16.55 -6.07
C ASN A 286 3.60 -15.08 -5.82
N GLY A 287 3.21 -14.32 -6.86
CA GLY A 287 2.78 -12.93 -6.69
C GLY A 287 1.47 -12.81 -5.90
N VAL A 288 1.17 -11.59 -5.47
CA VAL A 288 -0.14 -11.24 -4.91
C VAL A 288 -1.25 -11.64 -5.89
N ALA A 289 -2.33 -12.22 -5.37
CA ALA A 289 -3.42 -12.75 -6.18
C ALA A 289 -4.19 -11.64 -6.92
N PHE A 290 -4.93 -12.05 -7.95
CA PHE A 290 -5.86 -11.20 -8.68
C PHE A 290 -7.24 -11.87 -8.70
N SER A 291 -8.30 -11.07 -8.56
CA SER A 291 -9.69 -11.52 -8.35
C SER A 291 -10.28 -12.43 -9.42
N SER A 292 -9.80 -12.36 -10.67
CA SER A 292 -10.32 -13.21 -11.76
C SER A 292 -9.24 -13.64 -12.76
N GLY A 293 -7.97 -13.43 -12.43
CA GLY A 293 -6.84 -13.74 -13.31
C GLY A 293 -5.83 -12.60 -13.38
N LYS A 294 -4.55 -12.96 -13.53
CA LYS A 294 -3.41 -12.02 -13.49
C LYS A 294 -2.78 -11.78 -14.86
N ALA A 295 -3.46 -12.14 -15.95
CA ALA A 295 -2.91 -11.97 -17.28
C ALA A 295 -2.86 -10.49 -17.67
N MET A 296 -1.69 -10.02 -18.11
CA MET A 296 -1.46 -8.70 -18.65
C MET A 296 -1.32 -8.80 -20.17
N ARG A 297 -2.08 -7.98 -20.91
CA ARG A 297 -2.13 -8.02 -22.38
C ARG A 297 -1.79 -6.65 -22.97
N PHE A 298 -0.86 -6.58 -23.92
CA PHE A 298 -0.65 -5.35 -24.67
C PHE A 298 -1.76 -5.19 -25.71
N GLY A 299 -2.74 -4.32 -25.43
CA GLY A 299 -3.93 -4.13 -26.26
C GLY A 299 -3.80 -3.04 -27.31
N ARG A 300 -4.69 -3.03 -28.30
CA ARG A 300 -5.04 -1.86 -29.12
C ARG A 300 -6.48 -1.99 -29.61
N LEU A 301 -7.14 -0.88 -29.90
CA LEU A 301 -8.42 -0.87 -30.59
C LEU A 301 -8.19 -0.65 -32.09
N ARG A 302 -8.88 -1.40 -32.93
CA ARG A 302 -8.87 -1.26 -34.38
C ARG A 302 -10.29 -1.06 -34.90
N LEU A 303 -10.47 -0.10 -35.80
CA LEU A 303 -11.72 0.08 -36.54
C LEU A 303 -11.52 -0.47 -37.96
N GLN A 304 -12.46 -1.28 -38.44
CA GLN A 304 -12.44 -1.74 -39.83
C GLN A 304 -13.11 -0.71 -40.74
N ASN A 305 -12.62 -0.59 -41.99
CA ASN A 305 -13.30 0.24 -42.99
C ASN A 305 -14.68 -0.35 -43.30
N ALA A 306 -15.63 0.53 -43.61
CA ALA A 306 -16.98 0.14 -43.99
C ALA A 306 -17.38 0.80 -45.32
N PHE A 307 -18.13 0.07 -46.14
CA PHE A 307 -18.56 0.56 -47.44
C PHE A 307 -19.96 0.04 -47.78
N GLY A 308 -20.75 0.86 -48.46
CA GLY A 308 -22.08 0.47 -48.87
C GLY A 308 -22.81 1.51 -49.72
N PRO A 309 -24.05 1.23 -50.13
CA PRO A 309 -24.86 2.15 -50.94
C PRO A 309 -25.17 3.46 -50.20
N LEU A 310 -25.44 4.54 -50.96
CA LEU A 310 -25.76 5.88 -50.44
C LEU A 310 -26.93 5.91 -49.45
N GLY A 311 -27.88 4.97 -49.58
CA GLY A 311 -29.12 4.94 -48.81
C GLY A 311 -29.11 4.06 -47.55
N ASN A 312 -27.99 3.41 -47.22
CA ASN A 312 -27.93 2.43 -46.14
C ASN A 312 -27.01 2.88 -45.01
N ASP A 313 -27.38 2.54 -43.78
CA ASP A 313 -26.48 2.66 -42.64
C ASP A 313 -25.31 1.67 -42.81
N LEU A 314 -24.13 2.07 -42.36
CA LEU A 314 -22.92 1.26 -42.46
C LEU A 314 -22.55 0.66 -41.09
N PRO A 315 -22.45 -0.67 -40.96
CA PRO A 315 -21.82 -1.29 -39.80
C PRO A 315 -20.29 -1.18 -39.93
N VAL A 316 -19.66 -0.51 -38.97
CA VAL A 316 -18.21 -0.42 -38.75
C VAL A 316 -17.85 -1.40 -37.64
N THR A 317 -17.10 -2.44 -37.97
CA THR A 317 -16.63 -3.42 -36.99
C THR A 317 -15.48 -2.84 -36.15
N LEU A 318 -15.58 -2.99 -34.84
CA LEU A 318 -14.57 -2.60 -33.88
C LEU A 318 -13.91 -3.87 -33.33
N LEU A 319 -12.58 -3.90 -33.28
CA LEU A 319 -11.82 -5.04 -32.78
C LEU A 319 -10.91 -4.58 -31.63
N ALA A 320 -11.13 -5.12 -30.44
CA ALA A 320 -10.13 -5.10 -29.38
C ALA A 320 -9.10 -6.17 -29.73
N GLU A 321 -7.87 -5.76 -30.03
CA GLU A 321 -6.77 -6.65 -30.39
C GLU A 321 -5.73 -6.69 -29.26
N HIS A 322 -4.97 -7.77 -29.15
CA HIS A 322 -3.77 -7.84 -28.32
C HIS A 322 -2.57 -8.35 -29.12
N TRP A 323 -1.36 -7.98 -28.70
CA TRP A 323 -0.13 -8.59 -29.23
C TRP A 323 -0.01 -10.03 -28.74
N ASN A 324 0.17 -10.99 -29.65
CA ASN A 324 0.30 -12.41 -29.31
C ASN A 324 1.77 -12.90 -29.32
N GLY A 325 2.71 -12.02 -29.62
CA GLY A 325 4.14 -12.34 -29.81
C GLY A 325 4.62 -12.15 -31.23
N THR A 326 3.75 -12.28 -32.22
CA THR A 326 4.09 -12.15 -33.65
C THR A 326 3.25 -11.10 -34.37
N ALA A 327 1.97 -10.99 -34.02
CA ALA A 327 1.05 -10.02 -34.60
C ALA A 327 -0.01 -9.59 -33.58
N PHE A 328 -0.77 -8.57 -33.95
CA PHE A 328 -2.01 -8.26 -33.25
C PHE A 328 -3.12 -9.22 -33.71
N SER A 329 -3.83 -9.80 -32.75
CA SER A 329 -4.99 -10.66 -32.97
C SER A 329 -6.15 -10.22 -32.08
N THR A 330 -7.39 -10.46 -32.51
CA THR A 330 -8.58 -10.15 -31.69
C THR A 330 -8.47 -10.79 -30.31
N ASN A 331 -8.68 -9.99 -29.27
CA ASN A 331 -8.72 -10.45 -27.90
C ASN A 331 -10.09 -11.05 -27.60
N THR A 332 -10.26 -12.32 -27.92
CA THR A 332 -11.54 -13.03 -27.72
C THR A 332 -11.95 -13.17 -26.27
N LEU A 333 -11.08 -12.82 -25.31
CA LEU A 333 -11.42 -12.77 -23.88
C LEU A 333 -12.02 -11.42 -23.48
N ASP A 334 -11.95 -10.39 -24.33
CA ASP A 334 -12.50 -9.08 -24.00
C ASP A 334 -14.02 -9.06 -24.17
N SER A 335 -14.72 -9.11 -23.05
CA SER A 335 -16.17 -8.83 -23.00
C SER A 335 -16.49 -7.69 -22.01
N CYS A 336 -15.48 -6.86 -21.71
CA CYS A 336 -15.57 -5.80 -20.70
C CYS A 336 -15.44 -4.41 -21.33
N LEU A 337 -14.76 -4.32 -22.48
CA LEU A 337 -14.66 -3.07 -23.23
C LEU A 337 -16.05 -2.61 -23.67
N SER A 338 -16.34 -1.33 -23.43
CA SER A 338 -17.51 -0.64 -23.96
C SER A 338 -17.11 0.74 -24.43
N LEU A 339 -17.79 1.23 -25.47
CA LEU A 339 -17.61 2.56 -26.03
C LEU A 339 -18.98 3.20 -26.22
N ALA A 340 -19.05 4.51 -26.07
CA ALA A 340 -20.24 5.31 -26.30
C ALA A 340 -20.12 6.10 -27.62
N ALA A 341 -21.25 6.49 -28.19
CA ALA A 341 -21.27 7.30 -29.41
C ALA A 341 -20.48 8.61 -29.27
N GLY A 342 -20.46 9.21 -28.08
CA GLY A 342 -19.69 10.42 -27.77
C GLY A 342 -18.17 10.25 -27.78
N ASN A 343 -17.67 9.01 -27.82
CA ASN A 343 -16.25 8.70 -27.95
C ASN A 343 -15.75 8.73 -29.40
N PHE A 344 -16.64 8.94 -30.37
CA PHE A 344 -16.26 8.95 -31.78
C PHE A 344 -16.37 10.35 -32.37
N ALA A 345 -15.44 10.68 -33.26
CA ALA A 345 -15.51 11.88 -34.08
C ALA A 345 -15.53 11.52 -35.58
N LEU A 346 -16.20 12.38 -36.33
CA LEU A 346 -16.31 12.29 -37.79
C LEU A 346 -15.53 13.44 -38.42
N SER A 347 -14.60 13.12 -39.31
CA SER A 347 -13.74 14.09 -39.98
C SER A 347 -13.40 13.64 -41.41
N GLY A 348 -12.51 14.37 -42.10
CA GLY A 348 -11.98 13.93 -43.40
C GLY A 348 -13.05 13.70 -44.48
N TYR A 349 -14.12 14.50 -44.45
CA TYR A 349 -15.25 14.42 -45.38
C TYR A 349 -14.79 14.64 -46.83
N VAL A 350 -15.24 13.78 -47.75
CA VAL A 350 -14.91 13.86 -49.19
C VAL A 350 -16.11 13.52 -50.06
N GLY A 351 -16.16 14.08 -51.28
CA GLY A 351 -17.22 13.82 -52.25
C GLY A 351 -18.57 14.39 -51.82
N GLY A 352 -19.65 13.63 -52.01
CA GLY A 352 -21.01 14.02 -51.60
C GLY A 352 -21.28 13.93 -50.08
N ILE A 353 -20.30 13.52 -49.29
CA ILE A 353 -20.39 13.42 -47.83
C ILE A 353 -19.76 14.66 -47.19
N SER A 354 -20.45 15.27 -46.23
CA SER A 354 -20.05 16.51 -45.58
C SER A 354 -20.48 16.55 -44.11
N ALA A 355 -19.92 17.49 -43.35
CA ALA A 355 -20.34 17.71 -41.97
C ALA A 355 -21.83 18.12 -41.85
N ALA A 356 -22.45 18.64 -42.92
CA ALA A 356 -23.86 19.05 -42.92
C ALA A 356 -24.83 17.86 -43.04
N ASN A 357 -24.49 16.83 -43.82
CA ASN A 357 -25.33 15.65 -44.00
C ASN A 357 -24.95 14.48 -43.07
N MET A 358 -23.82 14.55 -42.40
CA MET A 358 -23.45 13.64 -41.31
C MET A 358 -23.74 14.27 -39.95
N LYS A 359 -24.94 14.87 -39.79
CA LYS A 359 -25.34 15.49 -38.51
C LYS A 359 -26.85 15.70 -38.29
N PRO A 360 -27.73 14.70 -38.08
CA PRO A 360 -29.02 14.99 -37.48
C PRO A 360 -28.85 15.08 -35.94
N GLY A 361 -28.62 16.28 -35.39
CA GLY A 361 -29.00 16.62 -34.00
C GLY A 361 -27.97 17.18 -33.01
N ALA A 362 -26.66 17.14 -33.30
CA ALA A 362 -25.56 17.59 -32.43
C ALA A 362 -25.43 16.92 -31.02
N PRO A 363 -24.19 16.73 -30.52
CA PRO A 363 -22.90 16.78 -31.22
C PRO A 363 -22.51 15.38 -31.74
N ALA A 364 -21.68 15.25 -32.80
CA ALA A 364 -21.09 14.06 -33.48
C ALA A 364 -21.76 12.65 -33.39
N ALA A 365 -22.21 12.24 -32.21
CA ALA A 365 -23.03 11.07 -31.87
C ALA A 365 -24.37 10.92 -32.63
N GLY A 366 -24.88 11.94 -33.33
CA GLY A 366 -26.16 11.82 -34.06
C GLY A 366 -26.15 10.77 -35.17
N ASN A 367 -24.98 10.54 -35.79
CA ASN A 367 -24.81 9.51 -36.82
C ASN A 367 -24.12 8.26 -36.32
N VAL A 368 -23.65 8.25 -35.07
CA VAL A 368 -22.92 7.12 -34.50
C VAL A 368 -23.80 6.47 -33.45
N SER A 369 -24.06 5.19 -33.61
CA SER A 369 -24.64 4.36 -32.55
C SER A 369 -23.73 3.16 -32.34
N VAL A 370 -23.44 2.82 -31.08
CA VAL A 370 -22.56 1.69 -30.75
C VAL A 370 -23.43 0.61 -30.11
N GLY A 371 -23.16 -0.66 -30.42
CA GLY A 371 -23.68 -1.78 -29.63
C GLY A 371 -23.18 -1.69 -28.18
N GLY A 372 -23.73 -2.51 -27.27
CA GLY A 372 -23.29 -2.56 -25.88
C GLY A 372 -21.81 -2.98 -25.69
N ALA A 373 -21.50 -3.65 -24.58
CA ALA A 373 -20.15 -4.19 -24.39
C ALA A 373 -19.73 -5.06 -25.58
N PHE A 374 -18.43 -5.06 -25.87
CA PHE A 374 -17.83 -5.93 -26.86
C PHE A 374 -18.13 -7.39 -26.49
N ALA A 375 -18.28 -8.25 -27.49
CA ALA A 375 -18.43 -9.68 -27.29
C ALA A 375 -17.26 -10.39 -27.98
N ASN A 376 -16.46 -11.11 -27.21
CA ASN A 376 -15.25 -11.77 -27.71
C ASN A 376 -14.30 -10.82 -28.47
N GLY A 377 -14.11 -9.61 -27.95
CA GLY A 377 -13.26 -8.59 -28.53
C GLY A 377 -13.83 -7.93 -29.79
N VAL A 378 -15.09 -8.17 -30.13
CA VAL A 378 -15.77 -7.58 -31.28
C VAL A 378 -16.90 -6.67 -30.83
N GLY A 379 -16.84 -5.41 -31.27
CA GLY A 379 -17.90 -4.43 -31.17
C GLY A 379 -18.42 -4.05 -32.55
N THR A 380 -19.59 -3.41 -32.61
CA THR A 380 -20.10 -2.84 -33.86
C THR A 380 -20.58 -1.42 -33.61
N LEU A 381 -20.11 -0.52 -34.44
CA LEU A 381 -20.61 0.83 -34.59
C LEU A 381 -21.52 0.87 -35.80
N ARG A 382 -22.74 1.35 -35.67
CA ARG A 382 -23.60 1.70 -36.80
C ARG A 382 -23.45 3.18 -37.09
N LEU A 383 -22.90 3.48 -38.26
CA LEU A 383 -22.84 4.81 -38.84
C LEU A 383 -24.09 5.02 -39.70
N THR A 384 -24.97 5.94 -39.31
CA THR A 384 -26.18 6.19 -40.08
C THR A 384 -25.85 6.85 -41.42
N ARG A 385 -26.66 6.54 -42.42
CA ARG A 385 -26.57 7.15 -43.75
C ARG A 385 -26.63 8.69 -43.70
N PRO A 386 -26.06 9.38 -44.70
CA PRO A 386 -26.15 10.84 -44.78
C PRO A 386 -27.61 11.31 -44.85
N SER A 387 -27.94 12.34 -44.06
CA SER A 387 -29.24 13.01 -44.03
C SER A 387 -29.02 14.54 -43.95
N PRO A 388 -29.44 15.32 -44.96
CA PRO A 388 -30.12 14.91 -46.19
C PRO A 388 -29.30 13.95 -47.05
N ALA A 389 -29.97 13.11 -47.85
CA ALA A 389 -29.31 12.11 -48.69
C ALA A 389 -28.27 12.74 -49.62
N ALA A 390 -27.08 12.14 -49.71
CA ALA A 390 -26.02 12.60 -50.61
C ALA A 390 -26.36 12.26 -52.08
N ALA A 391 -26.16 13.22 -52.98
CA ALA A 391 -26.44 13.06 -54.42
C ALA A 391 -25.32 12.34 -55.18
N THR A 392 -24.10 12.33 -54.63
CA THR A 392 -22.92 11.71 -55.24
C THR A 392 -22.15 10.87 -54.20
N PRO A 393 -21.36 9.89 -54.63
CA PRO A 393 -20.51 9.10 -53.74
C PRO A 393 -19.55 9.95 -52.91
N GLY A 394 -19.15 9.44 -51.76
CA GLY A 394 -18.20 10.12 -50.89
C GLY A 394 -17.81 9.28 -49.68
N GLY A 395 -17.10 9.88 -48.74
CA GLY A 395 -16.66 9.19 -47.54
C GLY A 395 -16.37 10.12 -46.38
N VAL A 396 -16.23 9.50 -45.21
CA VAL A 396 -15.94 10.14 -43.93
C VAL A 396 -14.93 9.27 -43.17
N VAL A 397 -14.07 9.91 -42.39
CA VAL A 397 -13.21 9.23 -41.43
C VAL A 397 -13.95 9.14 -40.11
N VAL A 398 -14.06 7.92 -39.57
CA VAL A 398 -14.54 7.64 -38.23
C VAL A 398 -13.32 7.38 -37.36
N CYS A 399 -13.17 8.12 -36.27
CA CYS A 399 -12.10 7.87 -35.29
C CYS A 399 -12.69 7.67 -33.90
N ALA A 400 -12.04 6.85 -33.08
CA ALA A 400 -12.39 6.70 -31.66
C ALA A 400 -11.34 7.45 -30.82
N ASP A 401 -11.78 8.44 -30.06
CA ASP A 401 -10.93 9.23 -29.16
C ASP A 401 -10.71 8.45 -27.87
N LEU A 402 -9.50 7.93 -27.68
CA LEU A 402 -9.13 7.09 -26.54
C LEU A 402 -8.35 7.86 -25.47
N ASP A 403 -8.22 9.19 -25.59
CA ASP A 403 -7.48 10.01 -24.64
C ASP A 403 -8.08 9.98 -23.23
N GLY A 404 -7.23 10.20 -22.22
CA GLY A 404 -7.62 10.29 -20.80
C GLY A 404 -7.97 11.70 -20.32
N GLY A 405 -8.22 12.62 -21.25
CA GLY A 405 -8.41 14.05 -20.96
C GLY A 405 -8.55 14.84 -22.24
N THR A 406 -8.19 16.13 -22.24
CA THR A 406 -8.13 16.95 -23.47
C THR A 406 -7.33 16.23 -24.56
N PRO A 407 -7.82 16.15 -25.81
CA PRO A 407 -7.17 15.37 -26.86
C PRO A 407 -5.70 15.76 -27.00
N THR A 408 -4.82 14.77 -26.85
CA THR A 408 -3.37 14.99 -27.02
C THR A 408 -2.98 14.89 -28.49
N ASP A 409 -3.81 14.21 -29.29
CA ASP A 409 -3.78 14.26 -30.73
C ASP A 409 -4.94 15.14 -31.23
N ALA A 410 -4.63 16.20 -31.99
CA ALA A 410 -5.63 17.13 -32.51
C ALA A 410 -6.47 16.55 -33.65
N THR A 411 -6.19 15.30 -34.06
CA THR A 411 -6.75 14.71 -35.28
C THR A 411 -7.98 13.84 -35.01
N CYS A 412 -8.14 13.34 -33.79
CA CYS A 412 -9.35 12.69 -33.30
C CYS A 412 -9.85 13.38 -32.02
N ALA A 413 -10.67 14.43 -32.17
CA ALA A 413 -11.26 15.14 -31.05
C ALA A 413 -12.76 14.81 -30.95
N ALA A 414 -13.12 13.86 -30.09
CA ALA A 414 -14.51 13.55 -29.83
C ALA A 414 -15.09 14.49 -28.76
N THR A 415 -16.41 14.41 -28.54
CA THR A 415 -17.10 15.23 -27.54
C THR A 415 -16.79 14.78 -26.12
N THR A 416 -16.51 13.50 -25.95
CA THR A 416 -16.13 12.91 -24.68
C THR A 416 -15.10 11.81 -24.97
N PRO A 417 -13.83 12.01 -24.65
CA PRO A 417 -12.79 10.99 -24.77
C PRO A 417 -13.17 9.71 -24.00
N ALA A 418 -12.77 8.54 -24.50
CA ALA A 418 -13.11 7.26 -23.87
C ALA A 418 -12.32 6.98 -22.58
N ASN A 419 -11.21 7.70 -22.34
CA ASN A 419 -10.28 7.42 -21.25
C ASN A 419 -9.73 5.99 -21.28
N LEU A 420 -9.29 5.56 -22.47
CA LEU A 420 -8.73 4.24 -22.73
C LEU A 420 -7.35 4.31 -23.42
N PRO A 421 -6.38 5.09 -22.90
CA PRO A 421 -5.11 5.32 -23.59
C PRO A 421 -4.30 4.03 -23.81
N TRP A 422 -4.54 2.99 -23.01
CA TRP A 422 -3.95 1.66 -23.18
C TRP A 422 -4.46 0.87 -24.40
N LEU A 423 -5.45 1.40 -25.14
CA LEU A 423 -5.92 0.85 -26.41
C LEU A 423 -5.49 1.68 -27.63
N LYS A 424 -4.72 2.75 -27.44
CA LYS A 424 -4.12 3.49 -28.56
C LYS A 424 -3.13 2.61 -29.32
N GLY A 425 -3.10 2.80 -30.64
CA GLY A 425 -2.25 2.04 -31.55
C GLY A 425 -1.11 2.86 -32.10
N ASN A 426 -0.38 2.25 -33.03
CA ASN A 426 0.54 2.94 -33.91
C ASN A 426 -0.11 2.97 -35.31
N TRP A 427 -0.94 4.00 -35.56
CA TRP A 427 -1.83 4.06 -36.73
C TRP A 427 -1.34 5.04 -37.81
N GLY A 428 -0.10 5.49 -37.70
CA GLY A 428 0.66 6.23 -38.73
C GLY A 428 2.11 5.77 -38.81
N ASN A 429 3.01 6.61 -39.35
CA ASN A 429 4.46 6.39 -39.27
C ASN A 429 5.02 6.75 -37.88
N ALA A 430 4.21 6.63 -36.82
CA ALA A 430 4.66 6.90 -35.47
C ALA A 430 5.57 5.77 -34.99
N THR A 431 6.49 6.09 -34.08
CA THR A 431 7.32 5.10 -33.39
C THR A 431 6.69 4.65 -32.06
N THR A 432 5.53 5.20 -31.70
CA THR A 432 4.86 5.08 -30.41
C THR A 432 3.42 4.57 -30.54
N TYR A 433 2.88 3.96 -29.47
CA TYR A 433 1.49 3.50 -29.37
C TYR A 433 0.59 4.57 -28.76
N SER A 434 0.52 5.72 -29.42
CA SER A 434 -0.11 6.94 -28.93
C SER A 434 -1.23 7.47 -29.84
N ASP A 435 -1.52 6.78 -30.94
CA ASP A 435 -2.48 7.26 -31.94
C ASP A 435 -3.87 6.68 -31.70
N ASP A 436 -4.89 7.53 -31.84
CA ASP A 436 -6.28 7.09 -31.86
C ASP A 436 -6.60 6.32 -33.15
N PRO A 437 -7.36 5.21 -33.07
CA PRO A 437 -7.70 4.40 -34.23
C PRO A 437 -8.69 5.09 -35.14
N LYS A 438 -8.49 4.90 -36.44
CA LYS A 438 -9.30 5.50 -37.50
C LYS A 438 -9.75 4.45 -38.50
N SER A 439 -10.91 4.68 -39.08
CA SER A 439 -11.42 3.94 -40.23
C SER A 439 -12.01 4.89 -41.26
N ARG A 440 -12.12 4.42 -42.49
CA ARG A 440 -12.82 5.11 -43.56
C ARG A 440 -14.17 4.43 -43.79
N ALA A 441 -15.23 5.23 -43.76
CA ALA A 441 -16.57 4.82 -44.16
C ALA A 441 -16.94 5.48 -45.49
N THR A 442 -17.36 4.71 -46.48
CA THR A 442 -17.65 5.21 -47.83
C THR A 442 -19.04 4.84 -48.31
N PHE A 443 -19.75 5.83 -48.86
CA PHE A 443 -21.10 5.71 -49.37
C PHE A 443 -21.09 5.83 -50.90
N GLY A 444 -21.62 4.83 -51.60
CA GLY A 444 -21.85 4.86 -53.05
C GLY A 444 -20.61 4.71 -53.94
N LEU A 445 -19.45 4.33 -53.39
CA LEU A 445 -18.18 4.25 -54.14
C LEU A 445 -18.24 3.27 -55.32
N PHE A 446 -19.13 2.28 -55.22
CA PHE A 446 -19.59 1.49 -56.33
C PHE A 446 -20.95 2.05 -56.76
N GLY A 447 -21.00 2.74 -57.91
CA GLY A 447 -22.15 3.53 -58.38
C GLY A 447 -23.42 2.73 -58.68
N ALA A 448 -24.22 3.20 -59.65
CA ALA A 448 -25.40 2.48 -60.16
C ALA A 448 -24.97 1.15 -60.82
N GLN A 449 -24.68 0.19 -59.99
CA GLN A 449 -24.29 -1.17 -60.34
C GLN A 449 -25.54 -1.88 -60.90
N PRO A 450 -25.45 -2.63 -62.01
CA PRO A 450 -26.59 -3.38 -62.54
C PRO A 450 -27.12 -4.31 -61.44
N ARG A 451 -28.45 -4.48 -61.37
CA ARG A 451 -29.22 -5.10 -60.25
C ARG A 451 -28.91 -6.59 -59.96
N GLN A 452 -27.76 -7.13 -60.35
CA GLN A 452 -27.44 -8.56 -60.39
C GLN A 452 -26.01 -8.93 -59.93
N PHE A 453 -25.57 -8.50 -58.76
CA PHE A 453 -24.55 -9.27 -58.02
C PHE A 453 -24.83 -9.19 -56.52
N ILE A 454 -24.62 -10.31 -55.83
CA ILE A 454 -25.03 -10.51 -54.44
C ILE A 454 -23.81 -10.52 -53.50
N TYR A 455 -22.58 -10.72 -53.99
CA TYR A 455 -21.36 -10.65 -53.19
C TYR A 455 -20.13 -10.29 -54.04
N LEU A 456 -19.22 -9.47 -53.48
CA LEU A 456 -17.83 -9.36 -53.93
C LEU A 456 -16.94 -9.65 -52.71
N ARG A 457 -16.02 -10.61 -52.83
CA ARG A 457 -15.04 -10.96 -51.80
C ARG A 457 -13.68 -10.47 -52.29
N GLU A 458 -13.10 -9.48 -51.62
CA GLU A 458 -11.70 -9.16 -51.82
C GLU A 458 -10.85 -10.06 -50.91
N TYR A 459 -9.92 -10.77 -51.53
CA TYR A 459 -8.82 -11.42 -50.83
C TYR A 459 -7.74 -10.35 -50.58
N TYR A 460 -7.33 -10.21 -49.33
CA TYR A 460 -6.07 -9.56 -48.96
C TYR A 460 -5.07 -10.63 -48.53
#